data_AF-A0A9D8KXP2-F1
#
_entry.id   AF-A0A9D8KXP2-F1
#
_cell.length_a   1.000
_cell.length_b   1.000
_cell.length_c   1.000
_cell.angle_alpha   90.00
_cell.angle_beta   90.00
_cell.angle_gamma   90.00
#
_symmetry.space_group_name_H-M   'P 1'
#
loop_
_entity.id
_entity.type
_entity.pdbx_description
1 polymer ?
#
loop_
_entity_poly.entity_id
_entity_poly.type
_entity_poly.pdbx_seq_one_letter_code
_entity_poly.pdbx_strand_id
1 'polypeptide(L)'
;LQQAGVGLWDVIGRCRRRGSLDAAIVRGSEVANAVPALVRELPRLQAIACNGAAAAQAFERHVAPALPAGHGLTVLALPSTSPANDAWSFERLLGEWTRLSPWLPVAEQSISPAPGRRDRPGQR
;
A
#
# COMPACT_ATOMS: atom_id res chain seq x y z
N LEU A 1 -6.61 -3.63 -7.36
CA LEU A 1 -6.17 -2.44 -6.57
C LEU A 1 -7.11 -1.26 -6.75
N GLN A 2 -7.33 -0.73 -7.96
CA GLN A 2 -8.24 0.42 -8.16
C GLN A 2 -9.68 0.17 -7.68
N GLN A 3 -10.25 -1.01 -7.96
CA GLN A 3 -11.57 -1.43 -7.44
C GLN A 3 -11.61 -1.52 -5.90
N ALA A 4 -10.45 -1.72 -5.26
CA ALA A 4 -10.31 -1.73 -3.81
C ALA A 4 -9.92 -0.34 -3.24
N GLY A 5 -9.98 0.72 -4.06
CA GLY A 5 -9.59 2.07 -3.65
C GLY A 5 -8.08 2.26 -3.41
N VAL A 6 -7.24 1.34 -3.89
CA VAL A 6 -5.79 1.37 -3.66
C VAL A 6 -5.05 1.86 -4.90
N GLY A 7 -4.19 2.86 -4.70
CA GLY A 7 -3.17 3.30 -5.66
C GLY A 7 -1.78 2.81 -5.26
N LEU A 8 -0.93 2.55 -6.25
CA LEU A 8 0.49 2.24 -6.05
C LEU A 8 1.32 3.30 -6.76
N TRP A 9 2.39 3.76 -6.11
CA TRP A 9 3.26 4.79 -6.64
C TRP A 9 4.67 4.66 -6.05
N ASP A 10 5.68 5.09 -6.81
CA ASP A 10 7.05 5.18 -6.33
C ASP A 10 7.35 6.58 -5.75
N VAL A 11 8.09 6.63 -4.66
CA VAL A 11 8.55 7.93 -4.11
C VAL A 11 9.64 8.53 -5.00
N ILE A 12 10.58 7.72 -5.47
CA ILE A 12 11.69 8.14 -6.33
C ILE A 12 11.35 7.82 -7.78
N GLY A 13 11.21 8.86 -8.62
CA GLY A 13 10.95 8.68 -10.05
C GLY A 13 12.22 8.40 -10.86
N ARG A 14 13.36 8.92 -10.41
CA ARG A 14 14.65 8.70 -11.07
C ARG A 14 15.77 8.70 -10.03
N CYS A 15 16.74 7.82 -10.20
CA CYS A 15 17.99 7.83 -9.46
C CYS A 15 19.11 7.21 -10.29
N ARG A 16 20.36 7.36 -9.84
CA ARG A 16 21.47 6.53 -10.32
C ARG A 16 21.58 5.32 -9.40
N ARG A 17 21.56 4.11 -9.97
CA ARG A 17 21.89 2.87 -9.25
C ARG A 17 22.60 1.87 -10.16
N ARG A 18 23.39 0.99 -9.56
CA ARG A 18 23.96 -0.17 -10.25
C ARG A 18 23.08 -1.40 -9.96
N GLY A 19 22.55 -2.03 -11.00
CA GLY A 19 21.62 -3.15 -10.85
C GLY A 19 20.20 -2.70 -10.43
N SER A 20 19.42 -3.61 -9.86
CA SER A 20 18.02 -3.37 -9.48
C SER A 20 17.79 -3.12 -7.98
N LEU A 21 18.81 -3.34 -7.14
CA LEU A 21 18.66 -3.23 -5.68
C LEU A 21 18.62 -1.78 -5.23
N ASP A 22 17.69 -1.45 -4.33
CA ASP A 22 17.58 -0.12 -3.75
C ASP A 22 18.80 0.25 -2.89
N ALA A 23 19.47 -0.75 -2.31
CA ALA A 23 20.73 -0.55 -1.58
C ALA A 23 21.86 0.01 -2.48
N ALA A 24 21.73 -0.11 -3.79
CA ALA A 24 22.71 0.41 -4.76
C ALA A 24 22.36 1.82 -5.28
N ILE A 25 21.32 2.45 -4.75
CA ILE A 25 20.97 3.84 -5.08
C ILE A 25 22.06 4.77 -4.57
N VAL A 26 22.56 5.63 -5.46
CA VAL A 26 23.56 6.64 -5.12
C VAL A 26 22.86 7.79 -4.41
N ARG A 27 23.22 8.02 -3.14
CA ARG A 27 22.67 9.13 -2.34
C ARG A 27 22.94 10.48 -3.01
N GLY A 28 21.94 11.35 -2.99
CA GLY A 28 21.95 12.66 -3.62
C GLY A 28 21.62 12.65 -5.12
N SER A 29 21.45 11.47 -5.74
CA SER A 29 21.04 11.36 -7.15
C SER A 29 19.53 11.20 -7.33
N GLU A 30 18.79 11.03 -6.24
CA GLU A 30 17.37 10.74 -6.24
C GLU A 30 16.57 11.98 -6.62
N VAL A 31 15.69 11.82 -7.60
CA VAL A 31 14.68 12.79 -7.99
C VAL A 31 13.33 12.17 -7.63
N ALA A 32 12.67 12.77 -6.64
CA ALA A 32 11.37 12.33 -6.18
C ALA A 32 10.28 12.58 -7.24
N ASN A 33 9.31 11.68 -7.30
CA ASN A 33 8.07 11.94 -8.04
C ASN A 33 7.30 13.09 -7.39
N ALA A 34 6.41 13.72 -8.17
CA ALA A 34 5.52 14.77 -7.68
C ALA A 34 4.37 14.23 -6.81
N VAL A 35 4.67 13.32 -5.87
CA VAL A 35 3.71 12.75 -4.92
C VAL A 35 2.91 13.83 -4.17
N PRO A 36 3.51 14.95 -3.71
CA PRO A 36 2.72 16.01 -3.09
C PRO A 36 1.64 16.60 -4.00
N ALA A 37 1.88 16.69 -5.31
CA ALA A 37 0.87 17.15 -6.27
C ALA A 37 -0.25 16.12 -6.42
N LEU A 38 0.12 14.85 -6.60
CA LEU A 38 -0.84 13.75 -6.66
C LEU A 38 -1.72 13.68 -5.41
N VAL A 39 -1.15 13.84 -4.21
CA VAL A 39 -1.90 13.84 -2.96
C VAL A 39 -2.97 14.94 -2.93
N ARG A 40 -2.68 16.13 -3.46
CA ARG A 40 -3.66 17.24 -3.54
C ARG A 40 -4.82 16.95 -4.49
N GLU A 41 -4.60 16.12 -5.50
CA GLU A 41 -5.62 15.68 -6.46
C GLU A 41 -6.50 14.53 -5.91
N LEU A 42 -6.14 13.97 -4.75
CA LEU A 42 -6.83 12.84 -4.14
C LEU A 42 -7.52 13.25 -2.83
N PRO A 43 -8.66 13.97 -2.86
CA PRO A 43 -9.33 14.49 -1.67
C PRO A 43 -9.89 13.38 -0.74
N ARG A 44 -10.00 12.14 -1.25
CA ARG A 44 -10.42 10.97 -0.48
C ARG A 44 -9.25 10.11 0.01
N LEU A 45 -8.00 10.52 -0.23
CA LEU A 45 -6.85 9.81 0.30
C LEU A 45 -6.83 9.96 1.83
N GLN A 46 -6.72 8.84 2.52
CA GLN A 46 -6.74 8.80 4.00
C GLN A 46 -5.43 8.27 4.59
N ALA A 47 -4.72 7.41 3.85
CA ALA A 47 -3.49 6.81 4.31
C ALA A 47 -2.47 6.60 3.19
N ILE A 48 -1.19 6.62 3.55
CA ILE A 48 -0.05 6.28 2.69
C ILE A 48 0.77 5.21 3.40
N ALA A 49 0.96 4.06 2.76
CA ALA A 49 1.87 3.03 3.24
C ALA A 49 3.16 3.01 2.41
N CYS A 50 4.29 3.23 3.08
CA CYS A 50 5.62 3.10 2.50
C CYS A 50 6.09 1.64 2.57
N ASN A 51 6.35 1.05 1.40
CA ASN A 51 6.84 -0.33 1.29
C ASN A 51 8.35 -0.41 1.53
N GLY A 52 8.76 -0.64 2.77
CA GLY A 52 10.16 -0.75 3.18
C GLY A 52 10.79 0.56 3.66
N ALA A 53 11.92 0.42 4.37
CA ALA A 53 12.61 1.53 5.00
C ALA A 53 13.12 2.58 4.00
N ALA A 54 13.56 2.15 2.81
CA ALA A 54 14.02 3.06 1.76
C ALA A 54 12.90 3.99 1.28
N ALA A 55 11.70 3.45 1.04
CA ALA A 55 10.53 4.24 0.65
C ALA A 55 10.11 5.21 1.77
N ALA A 56 10.11 4.76 3.02
CA ALA A 56 9.77 5.61 4.16
C ALA A 56 10.74 6.79 4.32
N GLN A 57 12.05 6.54 4.26
CA GLN A 57 13.07 7.59 4.32
C GLN A 57 12.97 8.57 3.15
N ALA A 58 12.71 8.07 1.94
CA ALA A 58 12.50 8.92 0.77
C ALA A 58 11.25 9.79 0.93
N PHE A 59 10.16 9.23 1.48
CA PHE A 59 8.92 9.96 1.72
C PHE A 59 9.13 11.08 2.74
N GLU A 60 9.77 10.78 3.87
CA GLU A 60 10.10 11.77 4.91
C GLU A 60 10.98 12.89 4.37
N ARG A 61 11.96 12.57 3.51
CA ARG A 61 12.88 13.56 2.95
C ARG A 61 12.24 14.44 1.88
N HIS A 62 11.43 13.85 1.00
CA HIS A 62 11.03 14.52 -0.26
C HIS A 62 9.54 14.85 -0.35
N VAL A 63 8.68 14.11 0.33
CA VAL A 63 7.22 14.23 0.20
C VAL A 63 6.64 14.96 1.41
N ALA A 64 6.91 14.48 2.62
CA ALA A 64 6.34 15.01 3.86
C ALA A 64 6.53 16.54 4.02
N PRO A 65 7.70 17.15 3.73
CA PRO A 65 7.90 18.59 3.89
C PRO A 65 7.08 19.44 2.91
N ALA A 66 6.61 18.86 1.81
CA ALA A 66 5.83 19.53 0.76
C ALA A 66 4.32 19.29 0.89
N LEU A 67 3.89 18.51 1.89
CA LEU A 67 2.49 18.36 2.24
C LEU A 67 2.07 19.51 3.17
N PRO A 68 0.80 19.97 3.09
CA PRO A 68 0.28 20.95 4.03
C PRO A 68 0.40 20.45 5.48
N ALA A 69 0.75 21.34 6.40
CA ALA A 69 0.72 21.02 7.83
C ALA A 69 -0.69 20.56 8.22
N GLY A 70 -0.79 19.47 8.97
CA GLY A 70 -2.08 18.93 9.39
C GLY A 70 -2.90 18.29 8.26
N HIS A 71 -2.26 17.78 7.20
CA HIS A 71 -2.92 17.10 6.06
C HIS A 71 -3.81 15.89 6.44
N GLY A 72 -3.83 15.45 7.71
CA GLY A 72 -4.74 14.42 8.22
C GLY A 72 -4.51 13.01 7.66
N LEU A 73 -3.43 12.81 6.89
CA LEU A 73 -3.10 11.49 6.33
C LEU A 73 -2.34 10.67 7.35
N THR A 74 -2.74 9.43 7.52
CA THR A 74 -1.96 8.44 8.26
C THR A 74 -0.84 7.91 7.38
N VAL A 75 0.41 8.04 7.83
CA VAL A 75 1.56 7.48 7.10
C VAL A 75 2.08 6.27 7.87
N LEU A 76 2.19 5.13 7.18
CA LEU A 76 2.66 3.87 7.73
C LEU A 76 3.97 3.46 7.04
N ALA A 77 4.99 3.12 7.82
CA ALA A 77 6.16 2.40 7.30
C ALA A 77 5.90 0.88 7.46
N LEU A 78 5.78 0.17 6.34
CA LEU A 78 5.54 -1.27 6.31
C LEU A 78 6.80 -2.02 5.89
N PRO A 79 6.99 -3.29 6.30
CA PRO A 79 8.10 -4.09 5.83
C PRO A 79 8.04 -4.30 4.31
N SER A 80 9.22 -4.40 3.69
CA SER A 80 9.32 -4.56 2.24
C SER A 80 8.69 -5.88 1.77
N THR A 81 7.90 -5.84 0.71
CA THR A 81 7.38 -7.04 0.02
C THR A 81 8.34 -7.59 -1.04
N SER A 82 9.56 -7.06 -1.14
CA SER A 82 10.57 -7.54 -2.08
C SER A 82 11.05 -8.95 -1.71
N PRO A 83 11.32 -9.82 -2.69
CA PRO A 83 11.98 -11.10 -2.43
C PRO A 83 13.33 -10.96 -1.73
N ALA A 84 14.02 -9.82 -1.85
CA ALA A 84 15.27 -9.59 -1.13
C ALA A 84 15.09 -9.38 0.39
N ASN A 85 13.84 -9.31 0.88
CA ASN A 85 13.53 -9.17 2.29
C ASN A 85 13.37 -10.53 2.98
N ASP A 86 14.43 -11.35 2.94
CA ASP A 86 14.42 -12.73 3.45
C ASP A 86 14.21 -12.84 4.98
N ALA A 87 14.32 -11.71 5.71
CA ALA A 87 14.12 -11.67 7.16
C ALA A 87 12.64 -11.81 7.58
N TRP A 88 11.70 -11.78 6.63
CA TRP A 88 10.27 -11.79 6.89
C TRP A 88 9.58 -13.01 6.30
N SER A 89 8.89 -13.79 7.13
CA SER A 89 7.96 -14.80 6.64
C SER A 89 6.70 -14.12 6.08
N PHE A 90 5.98 -14.84 5.21
CA PHE A 90 4.73 -14.36 4.64
C PHE A 90 3.70 -14.00 5.72
N GLU A 91 3.55 -14.83 6.75
CA GLU A 91 2.59 -14.62 7.85
C GLU A 91 2.91 -13.34 8.62
N ARG A 92 4.20 -13.06 8.84
CA ARG A 92 4.66 -11.83 9.49
C ARG A 92 4.41 -10.61 8.61
N LEU A 93 4.69 -10.70 7.30
CA LEU A 93 4.33 -9.63 6.36
C LEU A 93 2.82 -9.38 6.39
N LEU A 94 2.01 -10.43 6.28
CA LEU A 94 0.55 -10.31 6.29
C LEU A 94 0.06 -9.64 7.58
N GLY A 95 0.58 -10.02 8.74
CA GLY A 95 0.24 -9.38 10.02
C GLY A 95 0.52 -7.88 10.03
N GLU A 96 1.68 -7.45 9.54
CA GLU A 96 2.04 -6.03 9.47
C GLU A 96 1.21 -5.26 8.44
N TRP A 97 0.93 -5.87 7.29
CA TRP A 97 0.17 -5.25 6.21
C TRP A 97 -1.34 -5.20 6.50
N THR A 98 -1.86 -6.07 7.38
CA THR A 98 -3.26 -6.04 7.86
C THR A 98 -3.60 -4.75 8.61
N ARG A 99 -2.59 -4.00 9.08
CA ARG A 99 -2.79 -2.66 9.66
C ARG A 99 -3.44 -1.68 8.69
N LEU A 100 -3.43 -1.94 7.38
CA LEU A 100 -4.15 -1.14 6.38
C LEU A 100 -5.67 -1.37 6.37
N SER A 101 -6.18 -2.41 7.04
CA SER A 101 -7.60 -2.76 7.02
C SER A 101 -8.57 -1.62 7.36
N PRO A 102 -8.26 -0.65 8.25
CA PRO A 102 -9.19 0.46 8.53
C PRO A 102 -9.49 1.37 7.34
N TRP A 103 -8.63 1.38 6.31
CA TRP A 103 -8.77 2.22 5.11
C TRP A 103 -9.16 1.45 3.86
N LEU A 104 -9.26 0.13 3.94
CA LEU A 104 -9.65 -0.71 2.81
C LEU A 104 -11.16 -0.91 2.84
N PRO A 105 -11.83 -0.90 1.67
CA PRO A 105 -13.24 -1.25 1.62
C PRO A 105 -13.41 -2.68 2.15
N VAL A 106 -14.39 -2.86 3.03
CA VAL A 106 -14.84 -4.20 3.40
C VAL A 106 -15.33 -4.84 2.11
N ALA A 107 -14.67 -5.92 1.68
CA ALA A 107 -15.18 -6.70 0.57
C ALA A 107 -16.58 -7.18 0.98
N GLU A 108 -17.62 -6.66 0.32
CA GLU A 108 -18.95 -7.27 0.40
C GLU A 108 -18.81 -8.68 -0.15
N GLN A 109 -18.57 -9.64 0.73
CA GLN A 109 -18.76 -11.03 0.41
C GLN A 109 -20.26 -11.20 0.20
N SER A 110 -20.69 -11.17 -1.07
CA SER A 110 -21.98 -11.72 -1.46
C SER A 110 -21.94 -13.22 -1.18
N ILE A 111 -22.23 -13.58 0.07
CA ILE A 111 -22.63 -14.94 0.43
C ILE A 111 -24.04 -15.07 -0.13
N SER A 112 -24.14 -15.45 -1.40
CA SER A 112 -25.42 -15.92 -1.94
C SER A 112 -25.74 -17.22 -1.18
N PRO A 113 -26.84 -17.30 -0.42
CA PRO A 113 -27.23 -18.56 0.17
C PRO A 113 -27.47 -19.55 -0.98
N ALA A 114 -26.84 -20.72 -0.89
CA ALA A 114 -27.10 -21.81 -1.83
C ALA A 114 -28.61 -22.04 -1.93
N PRO A 115 -29.17 -22.27 -3.14
CA PRO A 115 -30.60 -22.53 -3.26
C PRO A 115 -30.95 -23.74 -2.39
N GLY A 116 -31.78 -23.50 -1.37
CA GLY A 116 -32.21 -24.53 -0.44
C GLY A 116 -32.74 -25.74 -1.21
N ARG A 117 -32.20 -26.92 -0.92
CA ARG A 117 -32.82 -28.18 -1.33
C ARG A 117 -34.25 -28.17 -0.82
N ARG A 118 -35.22 -28.06 -1.74
CA ARG A 118 -36.60 -28.44 -1.46
C ARG A 118 -36.62 -29.97 -1.44
N ASP A 119 -36.45 -30.54 -0.27
CA ASP A 119 -36.87 -31.91 -0.05
C ASP A 119 -38.40 -31.94 -0.18
N ARG A 120 -38.88 -32.50 -1.30
CA ARG A 120 -40.30 -32.72 -1.54
C ARG A 120 -40.82 -33.73 -0.52
N PRO A 121 -41.99 -33.51 0.10
CA PRO A 121 -42.61 -34.52 0.94
C PRO A 121 -43.23 -35.63 0.07
N GLY A 122 -43.08 -36.85 0.56
CA GLY A 122 -43.81 -38.10 0.27
C GLY A 122 -44.68 -38.19 -0.98
N GLN A 123 -44.37 -39.17 -1.82
CA GLN A 123 -45.40 -39.89 -2.58
C GLN A 123 -45.45 -41.33 -2.10
N ARG A 124 -46.62 -41.64 -1.52
CA ARG A 124 -47.37 -42.90 -1.39
C ARG A 124 -46.64 -44.24 -1.47
#